data_AF-A0A1G1RPK7-F1
#
_entry.id   AF-A0A1G1RPK7-F1
#
_cell.length_a   1.000
_cell.length_b   1.000
_cell.length_c   1.000
_cell.angle_alpha   90.00
_cell.angle_beta   90.00
_cell.angle_gamma   90.00
#
_symmetry.space_group_name_H-M   'P 1'
#
loop_
_entity.id
_entity.type
_entity.pdbx_description
1 polymer ?
#
loop_
_entity_poly.entity_id
_entity_poly.type
_entity_poly.pdbx_seq_one_letter_code
_entity_poly.pdbx_strand_id
1 'polypeptide(L)'
;MNEEAKPILRNKMESARAALSSEEHKQKSELICDRAKELFFIPLICAKQQRPVIFTYMPFRKEIDLLPLIEWLWEMECSVLVPKTNPSSNTMQLFRVSSMTELELGTWGIPEPASHAHPWDEDLDIAVMIVPGIAFDRAGG
;
A
#
# COMPACT_ATOMS: atom_id res chain seq x y z
N MET A 1 -19.53 -16.84 7.36
CA MET A 1 -19.15 -16.03 8.54
C MET A 1 -20.20 -14.94 8.69
N ASN A 2 -20.99 -14.94 9.77
CA ASN A 2 -22.16 -14.04 9.93
C ASN A 2 -21.78 -12.56 9.76
N GLU A 3 -22.62 -11.77 9.09
CA GLU A 3 -22.41 -10.34 8.87
C GLU A 3 -22.24 -9.55 10.17
N GLU A 4 -22.89 -9.99 11.25
CA GLU A 4 -22.79 -9.37 12.58
C GLU A 4 -21.42 -9.57 13.27
N ALA A 5 -20.63 -10.57 12.86
CA ALA A 5 -19.32 -10.85 13.46
C ALA A 5 -18.18 -10.00 12.87
N LYS A 6 -18.32 -9.54 11.61
CA LYS A 6 -17.29 -8.75 10.92
C LYS A 6 -17.01 -7.40 11.61
N PRO A 7 -18.02 -6.61 12.03
CA PRO A 7 -17.79 -5.36 12.77
C PRO A 7 -17.04 -5.57 14.09
N ILE A 8 -17.39 -6.62 14.84
CA ILE A 8 -16.74 -6.95 16.12
C ILE A 8 -15.27 -7.29 15.91
N LEU A 9 -14.97 -8.13 14.91
CA LEU A 9 -13.60 -8.48 14.55
C LEU A 9 -12.80 -7.25 14.10
N ARG A 10 -13.40 -6.38 13.27
CA ARG A 10 -12.76 -5.15 12.81
C ARG A 10 -12.36 -4.26 13.97
N ASN A 11 -13.28 -3.96 14.89
CA ASN A 11 -13.02 -3.12 16.05
C ASN A 11 -11.94 -3.72 16.96
N LYS A 12 -11.98 -5.04 17.19
CA LYS A 12 -10.98 -5.75 18.01
C LYS A 12 -9.58 -5.64 17.39
N MET A 13 -9.46 -5.86 16.09
CA MET A 13 -8.18 -5.85 15.39
C MET A 13 -7.62 -4.44 15.19
N GLU A 14 -8.49 -3.46 14.94
CA GLU A 14 -8.12 -2.04 14.95
C GLU A 14 -7.58 -1.62 16.32
N SER A 15 -8.23 -2.03 17.41
CA SER A 15 -7.78 -1.73 18.78
C SER A 15 -6.43 -2.37 19.08
N ALA A 16 -6.24 -3.63 18.68
CA ALA A 16 -4.96 -4.32 18.87
C ALA A 16 -3.82 -3.65 18.09
N ARG A 17 -4.07 -3.21 16.85
CA ARG A 17 -3.09 -2.45 16.05
C ARG A 17 -2.82 -1.07 16.65
N ALA A 18 -3.87 -0.39 17.13
CA ALA A 18 -3.76 0.91 17.79
C ALA A 18 -2.91 0.86 19.07
N ALA A 19 -2.91 -0.27 19.78
CA ALA A 19 -2.17 -0.47 21.03
C ALA A 19 -0.66 -0.67 20.86
N LEU A 20 -0.16 -0.92 19.65
CA LEU A 20 1.28 -1.03 19.39
C LEU A 20 2.00 0.27 19.74
N SER A 21 3.15 0.21 20.40
CA SER A 21 4.01 1.39 20.55
C SER A 21 4.53 1.85 19.18
N SER A 22 4.94 3.13 19.07
CA SER A 22 5.53 3.65 17.83
C SER A 22 6.79 2.89 17.42
N GLU A 23 7.59 2.45 18.40
CA GLU A 23 8.80 1.67 18.15
C GLU A 23 8.47 0.27 17.64
N GLU A 24 7.54 -0.46 18.27
CA GLU A 24 7.14 -1.78 17.79
C GLU A 24 6.50 -1.71 16.41
N HIS A 25 5.70 -0.68 16.15
CA HIS A 25 5.08 -0.45 14.85
C HIS A 25 6.13 -0.22 13.76
N LYS A 26 7.14 0.62 14.04
CA LYS A 26 8.26 0.88 13.14
C LYS A 26 9.06 -0.39 12.86
N GLN A 27 9.55 -1.08 13.91
CA GLN A 27 10.36 -2.29 13.77
C GLN A 27 9.63 -3.40 12.98
N LYS A 28 8.33 -3.57 13.24
CA LYS A 28 7.53 -4.56 12.50
C LYS A 28 7.32 -4.14 11.05
N SER A 29 7.12 -2.85 10.78
CA SER A 29 6.96 -2.34 9.42
C SER A 29 8.24 -2.51 8.59
N GLU A 30 9.40 -2.18 9.16
CA GLU A 30 10.71 -2.39 8.53
C GLU A 30 10.94 -3.87 8.22
N LEU A 31 10.72 -4.76 9.19
CA LEU A 31 10.86 -6.21 9.00
C LEU A 31 9.92 -6.76 7.90
N ILE A 32 8.69 -6.26 7.82
CA ILE A 32 7.74 -6.64 6.77
C ILE A 32 8.22 -6.14 5.41
N CYS A 33 8.68 -4.89 5.32
CA CYS A 33 9.22 -4.32 4.09
C CYS A 33 10.43 -5.14 3.59
N ASP A 34 11.38 -5.46 4.46
CA ASP A 34 12.56 -6.22 4.08
C ASP A 34 12.22 -7.64 3.62
N ARG A 35 11.32 -8.33 4.33
CA ARG A 35 10.80 -9.62 3.87
C ARG A 35 10.08 -9.53 2.53
N ALA A 36 9.32 -8.47 2.29
CA ALA A 36 8.64 -8.28 1.02
C ALA A 36 9.64 -8.10 -0.13
N LYS A 37 10.71 -7.32 0.09
CA LYS A 37 11.83 -7.16 -0.86
C LYS A 37 12.44 -8.51 -1.20
N GLU A 38 12.87 -9.26 -0.18
CA GLU A 38 13.58 -10.54 -0.34
C GLU A 38 12.74 -11.62 -1.00
N LEU A 39 11.49 -11.79 -0.55
CA LEU A 39 10.65 -12.92 -0.96
C LEU A 39 9.92 -12.69 -2.28
N PHE A 40 9.60 -11.44 -2.63
CA PHE A 40 8.74 -11.13 -3.77
C PHE A 40 9.40 -10.22 -4.79
N PHE A 41 9.88 -9.04 -4.37
CA PHE A 41 10.26 -8.01 -5.33
C PHE A 41 11.64 -8.25 -5.96
N ILE A 42 12.65 -8.66 -5.20
CA ILE A 42 13.98 -8.98 -5.75
C ILE A 42 13.87 -10.09 -6.80
N PRO A 43 13.24 -11.25 -6.53
CA PRO A 43 13.05 -12.28 -7.56
C PRO A 43 12.28 -11.77 -8.78
N LEU A 44 11.22 -10.99 -8.58
CA LEU A 44 10.40 -10.43 -9.66
C LEU A 44 11.19 -9.50 -10.58
N ILE A 45 11.97 -8.58 -9.99
CA ILE A 45 12.78 -7.60 -10.72
C ILE A 45 13.88 -8.32 -11.50
N CYS A 46 14.54 -9.31 -10.90
CA CYS A 46 15.58 -10.10 -11.57
C CYS A 46 15.04 -10.96 -12.72
N ALA A 47 13.80 -11.45 -12.61
CA ALA A 47 13.20 -12.34 -13.60
C ALA A 47 12.61 -11.63 -14.83
N LYS A 48 12.34 -10.32 -14.75
CA LYS A 48 11.70 -9.55 -15.82
C LYS A 48 12.70 -8.70 -16.60
N GLN A 49 12.49 -8.61 -17.91
CA GLN A 49 13.27 -7.74 -18.80
C GLN A 49 12.91 -6.26 -18.62
N GLN A 50 11.64 -5.98 -18.29
CA GLN A 50 11.13 -4.64 -18.03
C GLN A 50 10.81 -4.48 -16.54
N ARG A 51 10.92 -3.26 -16.03
CA ARG A 51 10.60 -2.95 -14.64
C ARG A 51 9.10 -3.14 -14.38
N PRO A 52 8.72 -3.84 -13.30
CA PRO A 52 7.33 -4.16 -13.04
C PRO A 52 6.52 -2.93 -12.61
N VAL A 53 5.23 -2.94 -12.94
CA VAL A 53 4.23 -2.03 -12.39
C VAL A 53 3.66 -2.65 -11.12
N ILE A 54 3.77 -1.92 -10.01
CA ILE A 54 3.40 -2.37 -8.67
C ILE A 54 2.33 -1.45 -8.11
N PHE A 55 1.23 -2.00 -7.62
CA PHE A 55 0.24 -1.24 -6.88
C PHE A 55 0.51 -1.33 -5.37
N THR A 56 0.47 -0.19 -4.68
CA THR A 56 0.54 -0.09 -3.22
C THR A 56 -0.50 0.88 -2.68
N TYR A 57 -0.84 0.76 -1.40
CA TYR A 57 -1.52 1.82 -0.68
C TYR A 57 -0.49 2.79 -0.09
N MET A 58 -0.89 4.04 0.14
CA MET A 58 -0.13 4.96 0.99
C MET A 58 -0.53 4.75 2.45
N PRO A 59 0.43 4.52 3.37
CA PRO A 59 0.11 4.14 4.74
C PRO A 59 -0.70 5.20 5.46
N PHE A 60 -1.79 4.77 6.11
CA PHE A 60 -2.64 5.64 6.91
C PHE A 60 -2.70 5.21 8.38
N ARG A 61 -2.61 6.18 9.30
CA ARG A 61 -2.65 5.97 10.76
C ARG A 61 -1.59 4.98 11.26
N LYS A 62 -2.01 3.81 11.75
CA LYS A 62 -1.14 2.72 12.25
C LYS A 62 -1.16 1.49 11.33
N GLU A 63 -1.51 1.68 10.06
CA GLU A 63 -1.21 0.66 9.04
C GLU A 63 0.28 0.40 8.96
N ILE A 64 0.67 -0.74 8.38
CA ILE A 64 2.08 -1.03 8.13
C ILE A 64 2.65 0.13 7.30
N ASP A 65 3.72 0.72 7.79
CA ASP A 65 4.42 1.77 7.06
C ASP A 65 5.17 1.15 5.88
N LEU A 66 4.64 1.38 4.68
CA LEU A 66 5.22 0.88 3.44
C LEU A 66 6.17 1.88 2.78
N LEU A 67 6.36 3.07 3.37
CA LEU A 67 7.23 4.08 2.75
C LEU A 67 8.65 3.55 2.48
N PRO A 68 9.31 2.81 3.39
CA PRO A 68 10.64 2.24 3.11
C PRO A 68 10.66 1.24 1.94
N LEU A 69 9.54 0.56 1.66
CA LEU A 69 9.41 -0.33 0.51
C LEU A 69 9.17 0.48 -0.77
N ILE A 70 8.30 1.50 -0.71
CA ILE A 70 7.97 2.35 -1.86
C ILE A 70 9.21 3.11 -2.34
N GLU A 71 9.97 3.71 -1.41
CA GLU A 71 11.22 4.40 -1.72
C GLU A 71 12.22 3.47 -2.41
N TRP A 72 12.40 2.26 -1.87
CA TRP A 72 13.25 1.26 -2.49
C TRP A 72 12.75 0.81 -3.87
N LEU A 73 11.43 0.69 -4.09
CA LEU A 73 10.87 0.37 -5.41
C LEU A 73 11.17 1.46 -6.43
N TRP A 74 11.12 2.74 -6.03
CA TRP A 74 11.52 3.86 -6.89
C TRP A 74 13.01 3.82 -7.22
N GLU A 75 13.88 3.53 -6.24
CA GLU A 75 15.32 3.33 -6.48
C GLU A 75 15.61 2.19 -7.46
N MET A 76 14.77 1.15 -7.46
CA MET A 76 14.84 0.05 -8.41
C MET A 76 14.17 0.35 -9.76
N GLU A 77 13.76 1.60 -10.01
CA GLU A 77 13.09 2.06 -11.23
C GLU A 77 11.75 1.34 -11.50
N CYS A 78 11.10 0.80 -10.46
CA CYS A 78 9.77 0.22 -10.58
C CYS A 78 8.70 1.31 -10.70
N SER A 79 7.66 1.04 -11.48
CA SER A 79 6.50 1.92 -11.55
C SER A 79 5.59 1.65 -10.37
N VAL A 80 5.42 2.61 -9.47
CA VAL A 80 4.51 2.49 -8.32
C VAL A 80 3.20 3.19 -8.61
N LEU A 81 2.09 2.47 -8.43
CA LEU A 81 0.73 2.99 -8.53
C LEU A 81 0.13 3.11 -7.13
N VAL A 82 -0.46 4.26 -6.82
CA VAL A 82 -1.21 4.49 -5.58
C VAL A 82 -2.66 4.85 -5.88
N PRO A 83 -3.61 4.49 -4.99
CA PRO A 83 -5.01 4.79 -5.19
C PRO A 83 -5.36 6.22 -4.76
N LYS A 84 -6.31 6.83 -5.48
CA LYS A 84 -7.10 7.97 -5.03
C LYS A 84 -8.57 7.58 -5.04
N THR A 85 -9.20 7.61 -3.87
CA THR A 85 -10.61 7.24 -3.72
C THR A 85 -11.51 8.46 -3.93
N ASN A 86 -12.63 8.28 -4.62
CA ASN A 86 -13.72 9.24 -4.67
C ASN A 86 -14.88 8.74 -3.80
N PRO A 87 -15.09 9.32 -2.60
CA PRO A 87 -16.15 8.88 -1.69
C PRO A 87 -17.55 9.11 -2.25
N SER A 88 -17.75 10.12 -3.09
CA SER A 88 -19.08 10.45 -3.63
C SER A 88 -19.58 9.42 -4.63
N SER A 89 -18.68 8.81 -5.40
CA SER A 89 -18.98 7.80 -6.41
C SER A 89 -18.60 6.38 -5.98
N ASN A 90 -18.00 6.21 -4.80
CA ASN A 90 -17.44 4.95 -4.31
C ASN A 90 -16.50 4.28 -5.32
N THR A 91 -15.70 5.08 -6.03
CA THR A 91 -14.74 4.62 -7.04
C THR A 91 -13.31 4.90 -6.61
N MET A 92 -12.36 4.18 -7.21
CA MET A 92 -10.93 4.35 -6.98
C MET A 92 -10.22 4.48 -8.32
N GLN A 93 -9.35 5.48 -8.43
CA GLN A 93 -8.48 5.68 -9.59
C GLN A 93 -7.03 5.45 -9.17
N LEU A 94 -6.23 4.89 -10.07
CA LEU A 94 -4.82 4.65 -9.84
C LEU A 94 -4.01 5.81 -10.42
N PHE A 95 -2.92 6.15 -9.75
CA PHE A 95 -1.99 7.20 -10.20
C PHE A 95 -0.59 6.66 -10.08
N ARG A 96 0.22 6.86 -11.12
CA ARG A 96 1.65 6.58 -11.05
C ARG A 96 2.34 7.68 -10.24
N VAL A 97 3.19 7.26 -9.33
CA VAL A 97 4.03 8.15 -8.52
C VAL A 97 5.46 7.65 -8.53
N SER A 98 6.41 8.56 -8.69
CA SER A 98 7.84 8.24 -8.76
C SER A 98 8.65 8.85 -7.61
N SER A 99 8.01 9.66 -6.77
CA SER A 99 8.65 10.34 -5.65
C SER A 99 7.63 10.85 -4.62
N MET A 100 8.08 11.11 -3.40
CA MET A 100 7.26 11.76 -2.37
C MET A 100 6.84 13.19 -2.76
N THR A 101 7.59 13.86 -3.64
CA THR A 101 7.28 15.22 -4.09
C THR A 101 6.09 15.29 -5.04
N GLU A 102 5.66 14.16 -5.60
CA GLU A 102 4.45 14.04 -6.43
C GLU A 102 3.18 13.82 -5.59
N LEU A 103 3.32 13.72 -4.26
CA LEU A 103 2.23 13.53 -3.33
C LEU A 103 1.97 14.83 -2.56
N GLU A 104 0.70 15.17 -2.42
CA GLU A 104 0.20 16.26 -1.57
C GLU A 104 -0.55 15.65 -0.37
N LEU A 105 -0.61 16.36 0.76
CA LEU A 105 -1.46 15.91 1.87
C LEU A 105 -2.94 15.98 1.43
N GLY A 106 -3.53 14.82 1.25
CA GLY A 106 -4.91 14.64 0.82
C GLY A 106 -5.90 14.56 1.98
N THR A 107 -7.07 14.00 1.68
CA THR A 107 -8.15 13.89 2.68
C THR A 107 -7.68 13.04 3.86
N TRP A 108 -7.95 13.49 5.09
CA TRP A 108 -7.56 12.82 6.33
C TRP A 108 -6.05 12.78 6.63
N GLY A 109 -5.21 13.49 5.87
CA GLY A 109 -3.76 13.55 6.07
C GLY A 109 -2.99 12.40 5.43
N ILE A 110 -3.62 11.67 4.51
CA ILE A 110 -2.96 10.64 3.69
C ILE A 110 -2.24 11.35 2.53
N PRO A 111 -0.98 11.04 2.22
CA PRO A 111 -0.36 11.49 0.98
C PRO A 111 -1.15 10.97 -0.23
N GLU A 112 -1.72 11.87 -1.02
CA GLU A 112 -2.49 11.59 -2.24
C GLU A 112 -1.75 12.18 -3.46
N PRO A 113 -1.91 11.58 -4.65
CA PRO A 113 -1.42 12.17 -5.89
C PRO A 113 -1.86 13.63 -6.03
N ALA A 114 -0.90 14.49 -6.36
CA ALA A 114 -1.12 15.92 -6.51
C ALA A 114 -2.31 16.23 -7.43
N SER A 115 -2.96 17.37 -7.21
CA SER A 115 -4.16 17.76 -7.98
C SER A 115 -3.98 17.80 -9.51
N HIS A 116 -2.75 17.99 -9.98
CA HIS A 116 -2.38 18.01 -11.40
C HIS A 116 -1.92 16.64 -11.93
N ALA A 117 -1.83 15.61 -11.08
CA ALA A 117 -1.50 14.27 -11.51
C ALA A 117 -2.63 13.70 -12.38
N HIS A 118 -2.25 12.94 -13.40
CA HIS A 118 -3.20 12.26 -14.27
C HIS A 118 -3.43 10.82 -13.80
N PRO A 119 -4.67 10.32 -13.84
CA PRO A 119 -4.93 8.91 -13.60
C PRO A 119 -4.12 8.06 -14.56
N TRP A 120 -3.58 6.95 -14.05
CA TRP A 120 -2.92 5.95 -14.87
C TRP A 120 -3.95 5.29 -15.79
N ASP A 121 -3.69 5.40 -17.10
CA ASP A 121 -4.56 4.96 -18.18
C ASP A 121 -3.83 4.06 -19.19
N GLU A 122 -2.62 3.60 -18.84
CA GLU A 122 -1.82 2.74 -19.71
C GLU A 122 -2.30 1.29 -19.67
N ASP A 123 -2.26 0.63 -20.83
CA ASP A 123 -2.57 -0.79 -20.98
C ASP A 123 -1.36 -1.66 -20.60
N LEU A 124 -0.94 -1.58 -19.33
CA LEU A 124 0.12 -2.41 -18.76
C LEU A 124 -0.41 -3.27 -17.61
N ASP A 125 0.09 -4.51 -17.51
CA ASP A 125 -0.28 -5.39 -16.41
C ASP A 125 0.35 -4.95 -15.08
N ILE A 126 -0.48 -4.88 -14.04
CA ILE A 126 0.01 -4.74 -12.66
C ILE A 126 0.58 -6.10 -12.22
N ALA A 127 1.89 -6.15 -12.02
CA ALA A 127 2.60 -7.39 -11.69
C ALA A 127 2.34 -7.84 -10.25
N VAL A 128 2.19 -6.89 -9.31
CA VAL A 128 1.90 -7.16 -7.90
C VAL A 128 0.99 -6.07 -7.35
N MET A 129 0.03 -6.47 -6.52
CA MET A 129 -0.81 -5.56 -5.74
C MET A 129 -0.61 -5.82 -4.24
N ILE A 130 -0.19 -4.79 -3.50
CA ILE A 130 -0.19 -4.80 -2.05
C ILE A 130 -1.52 -4.24 -1.56
N VAL A 131 -2.38 -5.11 -1.05
CA VAL A 131 -3.75 -4.77 -0.65
C VAL A 131 -3.80 -4.49 0.86
N PRO A 132 -4.29 -3.31 1.30
CA PRO A 132 -4.46 -3.03 2.71
C PRO A 132 -5.60 -3.87 3.31
N GLY A 133 -5.53 -4.11 4.62
CA GLY A 133 -6.61 -4.78 5.34
C GLY A 133 -6.45 -4.66 6.86
N ILE A 134 -7.53 -4.96 7.58
CA ILE A 134 -7.56 -4.89 9.05
C ILE A 134 -7.11 -6.21 9.67
N ALA A 135 -7.51 -7.33 9.09
CA ALA A 135 -7.19 -8.66 9.56
C ALA A 135 -7.24 -9.62 8.38
N PHE A 136 -6.36 -10.61 8.42
CA PHE A 136 -6.30 -11.70 7.46
C PHE A 136 -6.18 -13.02 8.20
N ASP A 137 -6.86 -14.05 7.71
CA ASP A 137 -6.61 -15.42 8.13
C ASP A 137 -5.57 -16.12 7.25
N ARG A 138 -5.22 -17.37 7.59
CA ARG A 138 -4.21 -18.15 6.84
C ARG A 138 -4.69 -18.61 5.45
N ALA A 139 -5.98 -18.52 5.17
CA ALA A 139 -6.57 -18.83 3.87
C ALA A 139 -6.75 -17.58 2.99
N GLY A 140 -6.41 -16.38 3.51
CA GLY A 140 -6.52 -15.11 2.80
C GLY A 140 -7.87 -14.41 2.96
N GLY A 141 -8.71 -14.85 3.90
CA GLY A 141 -9.99 -14.22 4.26
C GLY A 141 -9.88 -13.10 5.27
#